data_AF-A0A1H6FAE9-F1
#
_entry.id   AF-A0A1H6FAE9-F1
#
_cell.length_a   1.000
_cell.length_b   1.000
_cell.length_c   1.000
_cell.angle_alpha   90.00
_cell.angle_beta   90.00
_cell.angle_gamma   90.00
#
_symmetry.space_group_name_H-M   'P 1'
#
loop_
_entity.id
_entity.type
_entity.pdbx_description
1 polymer ?
#
loop_
_entity_poly.entity_id
_entity_poly.type
_entity_poly.pdbx_seq_one_letter_code
_entity_poly.pdbx_strand_id
1 'polypeptide(L)'
;MYPDFIQYLLTHPHAYPHQTKQIELVETHISWVLLAGAFAYKIKKPVNFGFLDYTHLAQRKFYCEEELRLNRRLAPDLYLALIALTGSTKAPRLNGTGVAFEYAVKMLRFPQENQLDRLLSRQQLSSQRIDELAQIMARFHQQLPPAAQDTAWGEPSAIYQPAMDNFTQLGNMLPLNNTLSEQIQHLQQWTVNTYQQLKSILIQRKQQGFIRECHGDMHLGNITVMQGKLLIFDGIEFNAQLHWIDVCSELAFTLMDLQAHGEMGMARRLLNAYLSHSGDYAGLKVLRFYLVYRAMVRAKVYALQAQQAKPGSQNHWQALQALQKYLNLAEIESKRQDKPSLLITYGVSGSGKSYFSQQLLVQVDVIVLRSDVVRKRLFQNQSADKATLASGMYSQQATQTTYEYLEQLCHLLLNAGFSVLVDATFLQQSQRQRFAAIAKVAALPFYILDCQTGEQTCRQRIEQRLSQHQDASDATPEVLKYQLQTMQTLTPEEQGYRIPKLPASRIINLLNPQAAETGIMKPRQLMKHSD
;
A
#
# COMPACT_ATOMS: atom_id res chain seq x y z
N MET A 1 6.53 30.22 23.77
CA MET A 1 7.23 29.81 25.00
C MET A 1 6.61 28.49 25.45
N TYR A 2 7.42 27.48 25.78
CA TYR A 2 6.91 26.17 26.19
C TYR A 2 6.32 26.21 27.62
N PRO A 3 5.37 25.33 27.96
CA PRO A 3 4.90 25.20 29.34
C PRO A 3 6.06 24.83 30.30
N ASP A 4 5.98 25.31 31.56
CA ASP A 4 7.02 25.10 32.60
C ASP A 4 7.48 23.63 32.69
N PHE A 5 6.54 22.67 32.65
CA PHE A 5 6.88 21.26 32.82
C PHE A 5 7.63 20.68 31.62
N ILE A 6 7.36 21.16 30.40
CA ILE A 6 8.11 20.78 29.20
C ILE A 6 9.53 21.33 29.31
N GLN A 7 9.67 22.60 29.69
CA GLN A 7 10.98 23.23 29.86
C GLN A 7 11.80 22.56 30.97
N TYR A 8 11.15 22.17 32.08
CA TYR A 8 11.79 21.43 33.14
C TYR A 8 12.32 20.08 32.65
N LEU A 9 11.46 19.28 32.02
CA LEU A 9 11.84 17.95 31.52
C LEU A 9 12.96 18.04 30.47
N LEU A 10 13.01 19.10 29.67
CA LEU A 10 14.11 19.32 28.71
C LEU A 10 15.46 19.62 29.38
N THR A 11 15.46 20.25 30.54
CA THR A 11 16.67 20.76 31.20
C THR A 11 17.14 19.93 32.40
N HIS A 12 16.34 18.96 32.85
CA HIS A 12 16.60 18.15 34.04
C HIS A 12 16.66 16.65 33.70
N PRO A 13 17.80 16.13 33.22
CA PRO A 13 17.95 14.70 32.89
C PRO A 13 17.63 13.72 34.04
N HIS A 14 17.80 14.14 35.28
CA HIS A 14 17.47 13.33 36.47
C HIS A 14 15.95 13.17 36.71
N ALA A 15 15.10 13.91 35.99
CA ALA A 15 13.65 13.74 36.05
C ALA A 15 13.17 12.43 35.41
N TYR A 16 14.03 11.77 34.64
CA TYR A 16 13.76 10.49 33.98
C TYR A 16 14.25 9.32 34.85
N PRO A 17 13.49 8.22 34.95
CA PRO A 17 13.85 7.07 35.79
C PRO A 17 14.99 6.20 35.21
N HIS A 18 15.54 6.59 34.06
CA HIS A 18 16.61 5.89 33.36
C HIS A 18 17.73 6.87 33.04
N GLN A 19 18.93 6.34 32.76
CA GLN A 19 20.06 7.17 32.38
C GLN A 19 19.75 7.95 31.09
N THR A 20 19.91 9.27 31.16
CA THR A 20 19.84 10.19 30.03
C THR A 20 20.72 11.40 30.31
N LYS A 21 21.28 12.02 29.27
CA LYS A 21 22.19 13.18 29.39
C LYS A 21 21.68 14.40 28.65
N GLN A 22 21.07 14.19 27.48
CA GLN A 22 20.48 15.23 26.65
C GLN A 22 19.06 14.82 26.29
N ILE A 23 18.17 15.81 26.28
CA ILE A 23 16.78 15.66 25.89
C ILE A 23 16.56 16.53 24.67
N GLU A 24 16.12 15.92 23.59
CA GLU A 24 15.72 16.64 22.38
C GLU A 24 14.20 16.76 22.34
N LEU A 25 13.70 17.90 21.90
CA LEU A 25 12.27 18.11 21.65
C LEU A 25 12.00 17.98 20.14
N VAL A 26 11.12 17.04 19.78
CA VAL A 26 10.47 17.03 18.48
C VAL A 26 9.04 17.51 18.67
N GLU A 27 8.62 18.53 17.93
CA GLU A 27 7.31 19.15 18.07
C GLU A 27 6.45 18.89 16.84
N THR A 28 5.23 18.38 17.05
CA THR A 28 4.21 18.24 16.01
C THR A 28 3.09 19.25 16.24
N HIS A 29 2.07 19.28 15.39
CA HIS A 29 0.90 20.15 15.56
C HIS A 29 0.14 19.88 16.87
N ILE A 30 0.10 18.61 17.30
CA ILE A 30 -0.76 18.14 18.39
C ILE A 30 0.04 17.53 19.56
N SER A 31 1.37 17.45 19.46
CA SER A 31 2.19 16.81 20.50
C SER A 31 3.59 17.42 20.65
N TRP A 32 4.14 17.29 21.85
CA TRP A 32 5.56 17.41 22.15
C TRP A 32 6.13 16.00 22.35
N VAL A 33 7.25 15.68 21.70
CA VAL A 33 7.93 14.39 21.84
C VAL A 33 9.31 14.64 22.43
N LEU A 34 9.51 14.21 23.68
CA LEU A 34 10.77 14.33 24.39
C LEU A 34 11.61 13.08 24.16
N LEU A 35 12.72 13.20 23.44
CA LEU A 35 13.66 12.12 23.20
C LEU A 35 14.69 12.08 24.32
N ALA A 36 14.62 11.11 25.22
CA ALA A 36 15.46 10.99 26.40
C ALA A 36 16.14 9.61 26.43
N GLY A 37 17.44 9.57 26.07
CA GLY A 37 18.19 8.33 25.98
C GLY A 37 17.56 7.33 25.00
N ALA A 38 17.26 6.12 25.49
CA ALA A 38 16.64 5.04 24.70
C ALA A 38 15.12 5.19 24.52
N PHE A 39 14.49 6.21 25.11
CA PHE A 39 13.03 6.37 25.13
C PHE A 39 12.58 7.69 24.52
N ALA A 40 11.33 7.70 24.06
CA ALA A 40 10.60 8.90 23.67
C ALA A 40 9.34 9.02 24.53
N TYR A 41 8.98 10.25 24.91
CA TYR A 41 7.76 10.55 25.66
C TYR A 41 6.91 11.54 24.87
N LYS A 42 5.80 11.05 24.30
CA LYS A 42 4.86 11.87 23.51
C LYS A 42 3.76 12.41 24.41
N ILE A 43 3.70 13.73 24.53
CA ILE A 43 2.75 14.48 25.36
C ILE A 43 1.83 15.26 24.44
N LYS A 44 0.52 15.13 24.61
CA LYS A 44 -0.48 15.80 23.78
C LYS A 44 -0.61 17.27 24.17
N LYS A 45 -0.67 18.17 23.18
CA LYS A 45 -0.85 19.61 23.42
C LYS A 45 -2.31 19.92 23.76
N PRO A 46 -2.60 20.91 24.62
CA PRO A 46 -3.97 21.31 24.96
C PRO A 46 -4.59 22.17 23.86
N VAL A 47 -4.89 21.57 22.70
CA VAL A 47 -5.41 22.25 21.50
C VAL A 47 -6.78 21.70 21.09
N ASN A 48 -7.57 22.50 20.38
CA ASN A 48 -8.80 22.08 19.73
C ASN A 48 -8.80 22.56 18.28
N PHE A 49 -8.92 21.62 17.33
CA PHE A 49 -8.94 21.88 15.89
C PHE A 49 -10.29 21.51 15.25
N GLY A 50 -11.34 21.31 16.04
CA GLY A 50 -12.69 20.89 15.60
C GLY A 50 -12.79 19.39 15.29
N PHE A 51 -11.80 18.82 14.59
CA PHE A 51 -11.70 17.37 14.36
C PHE A 51 -11.01 16.62 15.51
N LEU A 52 -10.47 17.37 16.48
CA LEU A 52 -9.72 16.89 17.62
C LEU A 52 -9.85 17.89 18.77
N ASP A 53 -10.08 17.39 20.00
CA ASP A 53 -10.07 18.21 21.23
C ASP A 53 -9.22 17.56 22.34
N TYR A 54 -8.09 18.20 22.64
CA TYR A 54 -7.16 17.85 23.71
C TYR A 54 -7.13 18.88 24.84
N THR A 55 -8.08 19.82 24.90
CA THR A 55 -8.09 20.91 25.89
C THR A 55 -8.22 20.39 27.33
N HIS A 56 -9.04 19.36 27.53
CA HIS A 56 -9.25 18.74 28.83
C HIS A 56 -8.26 17.59 29.11
N LEU A 57 -7.74 17.54 30.35
CA LEU A 57 -6.80 16.50 30.78
C LEU A 57 -7.35 15.08 30.62
N ALA A 58 -8.65 14.88 30.90
CA ALA A 58 -9.31 13.59 30.72
C ALA A 58 -9.28 13.11 29.26
N GLN A 59 -9.45 14.02 28.30
CA GLN A 59 -9.34 13.70 26.87
C GLN A 59 -7.90 13.32 26.50
N ARG A 60 -6.91 14.08 26.99
CA ARG A 60 -5.50 13.73 26.74
C ARG A 60 -5.13 12.36 27.31
N LYS A 61 -5.63 12.01 28.50
CA LYS A 61 -5.47 10.66 29.05
C LYS A 61 -6.08 9.61 28.12
N PHE A 62 -7.37 9.77 27.79
CA PHE A 62 -8.11 8.84 26.94
C PHE A 62 -7.39 8.60 25.61
N TYR A 63 -6.98 9.66 24.92
CA TYR A 63 -6.30 9.51 23.64
C TYR A 63 -4.85 9.00 23.76
N CYS A 64 -4.16 9.18 24.89
CA CYS A 64 -2.90 8.48 25.13
C CYS A 64 -3.11 6.96 25.29
N GLU A 65 -4.22 6.56 25.92
CA GLU A 65 -4.61 5.15 26.03
C GLU A 65 -5.03 4.56 24.67
N GLU A 66 -5.80 5.31 23.87
CA GLU A 66 -6.16 4.90 22.51
C GLU A 66 -4.95 4.80 21.59
N GLU A 67 -3.99 5.72 21.70
CA GLU A 67 -2.74 5.64 20.94
C GLU A 67 -1.97 4.34 21.25
N LEU A 68 -1.89 3.95 22.53
CA LEU A 68 -1.30 2.67 22.93
C LEU A 68 -2.11 1.49 22.38
N ARG A 69 -3.44 1.50 22.51
CA ARG A 69 -4.32 0.42 22.05
C ARG A 69 -4.18 0.19 20.55
N LEU A 70 -4.26 1.27 19.76
CA LEU A 70 -4.28 1.22 18.31
C LEU A 70 -2.91 0.86 17.74
N ASN A 71 -1.83 1.49 18.24
CA ASN A 71 -0.51 1.32 17.64
C ASN A 71 0.21 0.04 18.07
N ARG A 72 -0.10 -0.52 19.26
CA ARG A 72 0.46 -1.83 19.66
C ARG A 72 0.06 -2.99 18.75
N ARG A 73 -0.98 -2.83 17.93
CA ARG A 73 -1.40 -3.84 16.95
C ARG A 73 -0.37 -4.05 15.83
N LEU A 74 0.41 -3.01 15.50
CA LEU A 74 1.42 -3.01 14.44
C LEU A 74 2.85 -2.71 14.93
N ALA A 75 3.00 -2.17 16.13
CA ALA A 75 4.30 -1.90 16.76
C ALA A 75 4.28 -2.14 18.28
N PRO A 76 3.98 -3.37 18.75
CA PRO A 76 3.83 -3.66 20.19
C PRO A 76 5.09 -3.35 21.00
N ASP A 77 6.27 -3.63 20.42
CA ASP A 77 7.56 -3.41 21.08
C ASP A 77 7.94 -1.92 21.16
N LEU A 78 7.35 -1.07 20.30
CA LEU A 78 7.61 0.36 20.26
C LEU A 78 6.82 1.11 21.35
N TYR A 79 5.56 0.74 21.57
CA TYR A 79 4.62 1.45 22.45
C TYR A 79 4.55 0.82 23.85
N LEU A 80 5.27 1.40 24.81
CA LEU A 80 5.60 0.73 26.07
C LEU A 80 4.58 0.95 27.18
N ALA A 81 4.18 2.19 27.46
CA ALA A 81 3.32 2.48 28.61
C ALA A 81 2.69 3.88 28.56
N LEU A 82 1.59 4.05 29.31
CA LEU A 82 1.08 5.35 29.71
C LEU A 82 1.88 5.83 30.93
N ILE A 83 2.33 7.09 30.91
CA ILE A 83 3.07 7.72 31.99
C ILE A 83 2.25 8.87 32.54
N ALA A 84 2.05 8.89 33.84
CA ALA A 84 1.42 9.98 34.56
C ALA A 84 2.48 11.02 34.96
N LEU A 85 2.25 12.30 34.68
CA LEU A 85 3.08 13.39 35.18
C LEU A 85 2.43 13.95 36.45
N THR A 86 3.10 13.78 37.57
CA THR A 86 2.62 14.19 38.91
C THR A 86 3.59 15.19 39.54
N GLY A 87 3.31 15.66 40.76
CA GLY A 87 4.04 16.75 41.39
C GLY A 87 3.50 18.11 40.94
N SER A 88 4.38 19.06 40.63
CA SER A 88 4.00 20.38 40.13
C SER A 88 4.57 20.62 38.73
N THR A 89 4.05 21.61 38.01
CA THR A 89 4.56 21.97 36.67
C THR A 89 6.02 22.45 36.71
N LYS A 90 6.51 22.92 37.86
CA LYS A 90 7.90 23.38 38.06
C LYS A 90 8.83 22.28 38.58
N ALA A 91 8.29 21.14 39.00
CA ALA A 91 9.04 19.97 39.46
C ALA A 91 8.27 18.68 39.13
N PRO A 92 8.04 18.39 37.83
CA PRO A 92 7.32 17.21 37.39
C PRO A 92 8.03 15.91 37.77
N ARG A 93 7.26 14.89 38.10
CA ARG A 93 7.73 13.52 38.33
C ARG A 93 7.03 12.55 37.40
N LEU A 94 7.80 11.79 36.63
CA LEU A 94 7.27 10.72 35.78
C LEU A 94 6.86 9.52 36.63
N ASN A 95 5.58 9.17 36.60
CA ASN A 95 4.96 8.15 37.46
C ASN A 95 5.24 8.36 38.96
N GLY A 96 5.34 9.62 39.40
CA GLY A 96 5.44 9.92 40.83
C GLY A 96 4.11 9.69 41.56
N THR A 97 4.13 9.75 42.89
CA THR A 97 2.91 9.68 43.72
C THR A 97 2.06 10.94 43.59
N GLY A 98 0.74 10.81 43.72
CA GLY A 98 -0.21 11.94 43.75
C GLY A 98 -1.08 12.07 42.50
N VAL A 99 -1.78 13.18 42.37
CA VAL A 99 -2.70 13.45 41.24
C VAL A 99 -1.88 13.84 40.01
N ALA A 100 -2.17 13.18 38.88
CA ALA A 100 -1.55 13.52 37.61
C ALA A 100 -2.12 14.83 37.07
N PHE A 101 -1.24 15.74 36.65
CA PHE A 101 -1.62 16.97 35.95
C PHE A 101 -1.46 16.87 34.43
N GLU A 102 -0.73 15.85 33.94
CA GLU A 102 -0.55 15.56 32.52
C GLU A 102 -0.25 14.08 32.28
N TYR A 103 -0.36 13.61 31.04
CA TYR A 103 -0.01 12.25 30.63
C TYR A 103 0.94 12.23 29.42
N ALA A 104 1.74 11.17 29.32
CA ALA A 104 2.60 10.91 28.17
C ALA A 104 2.52 9.45 27.73
N VAL A 105 2.67 9.21 26.43
CA VAL A 105 2.93 7.87 25.87
C VAL A 105 4.44 7.64 25.89
N LYS A 106 4.91 6.62 26.61
CA LYS A 106 6.31 6.19 26.59
C LYS A 106 6.53 5.18 25.48
N MET A 107 7.54 5.44 24.66
CA MET A 107 7.92 4.62 23.52
C MET A 107 9.42 4.33 23.53
N LEU A 108 9.86 3.29 22.81
CA LEU A 108 11.26 3.17 22.42
C LEU A 108 11.63 4.27 21.42
N ARG A 109 12.81 4.88 21.58
CA ARG A 109 13.37 5.78 20.58
C ARG A 109 13.98 4.94 19.46
N PHE A 110 13.70 5.30 18.21
CA PHE A 110 14.37 4.72 17.04
C PHE A 110 15.03 5.82 16.19
N PRO A 111 16.06 5.49 15.39
CA PRO A 111 16.71 6.44 14.51
C PRO A 111 15.75 6.89 13.40
N GLN A 112 15.52 8.20 13.26
CA GLN A 112 14.54 8.75 12.31
C GLN A 112 14.93 8.46 10.85
N GLU A 113 16.23 8.32 10.58
CA GLU A 113 16.74 7.94 9.27
C GLU A 113 16.26 6.56 8.80
N ASN A 114 15.79 5.71 9.71
CA ASN A 114 15.25 4.39 9.37
C ASN A 114 13.78 4.41 8.93
N GLN A 115 13.11 5.57 8.93
CA GLN A 115 11.79 5.72 8.32
C GLN A 115 11.85 5.41 6.82
N LEU A 116 10.78 4.83 6.26
CA LEU A 116 10.82 4.34 4.88
C LEU A 116 10.96 5.47 3.86
N ASP A 117 10.42 6.66 4.10
CA ASP A 117 10.63 7.83 3.24
C ASP A 117 12.10 8.26 3.21
N ARG A 118 12.80 8.17 4.36
CA ARG A 118 14.24 8.45 4.49
C ARG A 118 15.11 7.36 3.89
N LEU A 119 14.74 6.10 4.02
CA LEU A 119 15.41 5.00 3.32
C LEU A 119 15.21 5.09 1.82
N LEU A 120 14.01 5.47 1.37
CA LEU A 120 13.68 5.63 -0.04
C LEU A 120 14.48 6.75 -0.69
N SER A 121 14.54 7.93 -0.06
CA SER A 121 15.34 9.06 -0.55
C SER A 121 16.84 8.76 -0.66
N ARG A 122 17.34 7.80 0.14
CA ARG A 122 18.72 7.30 0.11
C ARG A 122 18.90 6.04 -0.75
N GLN A 123 17.86 5.58 -1.45
CA GLN A 123 17.86 4.36 -2.27
C GLN A 123 18.21 3.08 -1.49
N GLN A 124 17.86 3.02 -0.21
CA GLN A 124 18.11 1.90 0.71
C GLN A 124 16.85 1.05 0.98
N LEU A 125 15.70 1.42 0.43
CA LEU A 125 14.47 0.62 0.52
C LEU A 125 14.52 -0.52 -0.50
N SER A 126 14.57 -1.77 -0.04
CA SER A 126 14.62 -2.94 -0.91
C SER A 126 13.24 -3.42 -1.33
N SER A 127 13.17 -4.13 -2.45
CA SER A 127 11.95 -4.77 -2.94
C SER A 127 11.40 -5.83 -1.98
N GLN A 128 12.29 -6.54 -1.26
CA GLN A 128 11.90 -7.49 -0.22
C GLN A 128 11.15 -6.82 0.93
N ARG A 129 11.55 -5.61 1.34
CA ARG A 129 10.82 -4.84 2.36
C ARG A 129 9.44 -4.42 1.87
N ILE A 130 9.28 -4.12 0.59
CA ILE A 130 7.97 -3.83 0.01
C ILE A 130 7.05 -5.07 0.06
N ASP A 131 7.59 -6.26 -0.20
CA ASP A 131 6.82 -7.51 -0.07
C ASP A 131 6.44 -7.79 1.39
N GLU A 132 7.37 -7.58 2.33
CA GLU A 132 7.14 -7.70 3.77
C GLU A 132 6.01 -6.75 4.20
N LEU A 133 6.04 -5.49 3.75
CA LEU A 133 5.01 -4.50 4.03
C LEU A 133 3.64 -4.95 3.49
N ALA A 134 3.56 -5.40 2.24
CA ALA A 134 2.33 -5.93 1.66
C ALA A 134 1.74 -7.08 2.49
N GLN A 135 2.59 -7.99 2.96
CA GLN A 135 2.19 -9.11 3.79
C GLN A 135 1.66 -8.66 5.16
N ILE A 136 2.35 -7.72 5.82
CA ILE A 136 1.92 -7.13 7.09
C ILE A 136 0.56 -6.46 6.92
N MET A 137 0.39 -5.60 5.92
CA MET A 137 -0.86 -4.90 5.64
C MET A 137 -2.01 -5.87 5.38
N ALA A 138 -1.82 -6.84 4.47
CA ALA A 138 -2.87 -7.80 4.15
C ALA A 138 -3.30 -8.63 5.36
N ARG A 139 -2.33 -9.11 6.15
CA ARG A 139 -2.61 -9.88 7.38
C ARG A 139 -3.32 -9.03 8.42
N PHE A 140 -2.82 -7.82 8.67
CA PHE A 140 -3.41 -6.88 9.63
C PHE A 140 -4.87 -6.60 9.25
N HIS A 141 -5.12 -6.21 8.00
CA HIS A 141 -6.48 -5.97 7.52
C HIS A 141 -7.37 -7.19 7.69
N GLN A 142 -6.94 -8.38 7.26
CA GLN A 142 -7.74 -9.62 7.35
C GLN A 142 -8.07 -10.04 8.79
N GLN A 143 -7.20 -9.75 9.75
CA GLN A 143 -7.39 -10.10 11.16
C GLN A 143 -8.28 -9.13 11.93
N LEU A 144 -8.43 -7.88 11.46
CA LEU A 144 -9.33 -6.92 12.09
C LEU A 144 -10.80 -7.32 11.92
N PRO A 145 -11.64 -7.16 12.96
CA PRO A 145 -13.08 -7.34 12.79
C PRO A 145 -13.65 -6.28 11.84
N PRO A 146 -14.67 -6.62 11.03
CA PRO A 146 -15.39 -5.63 10.23
C PRO A 146 -16.17 -4.68 11.14
N ALA A 147 -16.38 -3.45 10.66
CA ALA A 147 -17.31 -2.50 11.29
C ALA A 147 -18.72 -3.11 11.37
N ALA A 148 -19.42 -2.85 12.47
CA ALA A 148 -20.81 -3.26 12.59
C ALA A 148 -21.68 -2.51 11.57
N GLN A 149 -22.68 -3.19 11.00
CA GLN A 149 -23.45 -2.68 9.86
C GLN A 149 -24.31 -1.46 10.23
N ASP A 150 -24.73 -1.34 11.48
CA ASP A 150 -25.54 -0.25 12.03
C ASP A 150 -24.73 1.02 12.37
N THR A 151 -23.40 0.96 12.31
CA THR A 151 -22.54 2.11 12.56
C THR A 151 -22.46 3.03 11.34
N ALA A 152 -22.16 4.32 11.55
CA ALA A 152 -21.94 5.26 10.45
C ALA A 152 -20.59 5.06 9.73
N TRP A 153 -19.72 4.15 10.22
CA TRP A 153 -18.38 3.97 9.68
C TRP A 153 -18.41 3.37 8.28
N GLY A 154 -17.63 3.99 7.38
CA GLY A 154 -17.54 3.58 5.98
C GLY A 154 -18.83 3.74 5.18
N GLU A 155 -19.85 4.43 5.72
CA GLU A 155 -20.96 4.91 4.91
C GLU A 155 -20.45 5.82 3.78
N PRO A 156 -21.06 5.79 2.57
CA PRO A 156 -20.59 6.60 1.45
C PRO A 156 -20.44 8.09 1.80
N SER A 157 -21.35 8.65 2.61
CA SER A 157 -21.27 10.04 3.07
C SER A 157 -20.09 10.28 4.03
N ALA A 158 -19.79 9.32 4.90
CA ALA A 158 -18.65 9.39 5.82
C ALA A 158 -17.29 9.31 5.09
N ILE A 159 -17.27 8.80 3.86
CA ILE A 159 -16.10 8.81 2.98
C ILE A 159 -16.06 10.08 2.14
N TYR A 160 -17.21 10.50 1.61
CA TYR A 160 -17.32 11.64 0.70
C TYR A 160 -17.06 12.98 1.39
N GLN A 161 -17.61 13.19 2.59
CA GLN A 161 -17.48 14.46 3.29
C GLN A 161 -16.01 14.83 3.57
N PRO A 162 -15.18 13.95 4.18
CA PRO A 162 -13.76 14.25 4.35
C PRO A 162 -13.00 14.47 3.03
N ALA A 163 -13.40 13.81 1.94
CA ALA A 163 -12.82 14.05 0.63
C ALA A 163 -13.13 15.45 0.11
N MET A 164 -14.37 15.93 0.29
CA MET A 164 -14.80 17.28 -0.08
C MET A 164 -14.20 18.36 0.81
N ASP A 165 -14.07 18.10 2.12
CA ASP A 165 -13.48 19.04 3.08
C ASP A 165 -12.06 19.44 2.70
N ASN A 166 -11.30 18.55 2.03
CA ASN A 166 -9.96 18.88 1.54
C ASN A 166 -9.98 20.06 0.55
N PHE A 167 -10.97 20.13 -0.35
CA PHE A 167 -11.08 21.20 -1.33
C PHE A 167 -11.45 22.52 -0.67
N THR A 168 -12.45 22.50 0.22
CA THR A 168 -12.88 23.70 0.97
C THR A 168 -11.74 24.24 1.84
N GLN A 169 -11.03 23.37 2.54
CA GLN A 169 -9.91 23.77 3.40
C GLN A 169 -8.73 24.32 2.59
N LEU A 170 -8.37 23.69 1.46
CA LEU A 170 -7.33 24.19 0.57
C LEU A 170 -7.66 25.57 0.00
N GLY A 171 -8.91 25.77 -0.45
CA GLY A 171 -9.37 27.06 -1.00
C GLY A 171 -9.28 28.22 0.01
N ASN A 172 -9.40 27.92 1.31
CA ASN A 172 -9.29 28.92 2.38
C ASN A 172 -7.85 29.24 2.79
N MET A 173 -6.87 28.37 2.49
CA MET A 173 -5.50 28.46 3.03
C MET A 173 -4.51 29.16 2.11
N LEU A 174 -4.72 29.15 0.79
CA LEU A 174 -3.73 29.60 -0.18
C LEU A 174 -4.30 30.67 -1.10
N PRO A 175 -3.53 31.72 -1.43
CA PRO A 175 -3.87 32.60 -2.53
C PRO A 175 -3.79 31.79 -3.83
N LEU A 176 -4.94 31.40 -4.37
CA LEU A 176 -5.00 30.62 -5.59
C LEU A 176 -4.66 31.53 -6.77
N ASN A 177 -3.56 31.24 -7.47
CA ASN A 177 -3.41 31.73 -8.84
C ASN A 177 -4.38 30.97 -9.75
N ASN A 178 -4.63 31.51 -10.96
CA ASN A 178 -5.64 30.94 -11.87
C ASN A 178 -5.39 29.45 -12.16
N THR A 179 -4.14 29.05 -12.39
CA THR A 179 -3.76 27.66 -12.71
C THR A 179 -4.07 26.69 -11.57
N LEU A 180 -3.71 27.05 -10.33
CA LEU A 180 -3.97 26.21 -9.16
C LEU A 180 -5.47 26.11 -8.87
N SER A 181 -6.20 27.21 -9.06
CA SER A 181 -7.67 27.23 -8.93
C SER A 181 -8.34 26.28 -9.92
N GLU A 182 -7.94 26.32 -11.20
CA GLU A 182 -8.46 25.43 -12.24
C GLU A 182 -8.15 23.95 -11.93
N GLN A 183 -6.93 23.65 -11.49
CA GLN A 183 -6.53 22.29 -11.12
C GLN A 183 -7.39 21.74 -9.96
N ILE A 184 -7.57 22.54 -8.90
CA ILE A 184 -8.40 22.17 -7.75
C ILE A 184 -9.87 21.98 -8.16
N GLN A 185 -10.42 22.87 -8.99
CA GLN A 185 -11.79 22.78 -9.48
C GLN A 185 -12.01 21.51 -10.33
N HIS A 186 -11.08 21.19 -11.23
CA HIS A 186 -11.14 19.95 -12.01
C HIS A 186 -11.14 18.71 -11.11
N LEU A 187 -10.24 18.65 -10.13
CA LEU A 187 -10.16 17.56 -9.17
C LEU A 187 -11.42 17.45 -8.30
N GLN A 188 -12.01 18.58 -7.91
CA GLN A 188 -13.26 18.62 -7.15
C GLN A 188 -14.41 18.05 -7.99
N GLN A 189 -14.55 18.50 -9.24
CA GLN A 189 -15.59 18.01 -10.15
C GLN A 189 -15.44 16.51 -10.44
N TRP A 190 -14.20 16.05 -10.66
CA TRP A 190 -13.90 14.62 -10.80
C TRP A 190 -14.31 13.84 -9.55
N THR A 191 -13.94 14.33 -8.36
CA THR A 191 -14.27 13.67 -7.08
C THR A 191 -15.78 13.53 -6.89
N VAL A 192 -16.55 14.59 -7.19
CA VAL A 192 -18.02 14.57 -7.16
C VAL A 192 -18.57 13.51 -8.12
N ASN A 193 -18.15 13.54 -9.39
CA ASN A 193 -18.67 12.65 -10.43
C ASN A 193 -18.34 11.18 -10.13
N THR A 194 -17.08 10.89 -9.79
CA THR A 194 -16.60 9.55 -9.48
C THR A 194 -17.26 9.00 -8.22
N TYR A 195 -17.46 9.83 -7.18
CA TYR A 195 -18.20 9.39 -5.99
C TYR A 195 -19.62 8.92 -6.33
N GLN A 196 -20.36 9.67 -7.17
CA GLN A 196 -21.71 9.27 -7.56
C GLN A 196 -21.72 7.91 -8.29
N GLN A 197 -20.74 7.65 -9.15
CA GLN A 197 -20.59 6.38 -9.84
C GLN A 197 -20.21 5.22 -8.91
N LEU A 198 -19.40 5.49 -7.88
CA LEU A 198 -18.90 4.48 -6.94
C LEU A 198 -19.82 4.24 -5.74
N LYS A 199 -20.88 5.04 -5.54
CA LYS A 199 -21.72 4.99 -4.34
C LYS A 199 -22.24 3.59 -4.02
N SER A 200 -22.75 2.85 -5.01
CA SER A 200 -23.23 1.47 -4.82
C SER A 200 -22.11 0.50 -4.46
N ILE A 201 -20.92 0.69 -5.03
CA ILE A 201 -19.73 -0.12 -4.74
C ILE A 201 -19.25 0.14 -3.31
N LEU A 202 -19.24 1.40 -2.85
CA LEU A 202 -18.88 1.75 -1.47
C LEU A 202 -19.83 1.08 -0.45
N ILE A 203 -21.13 1.09 -0.72
CA ILE A 203 -22.14 0.37 0.10
C ILE A 203 -21.83 -1.14 0.13
N GLN A 204 -21.58 -1.73 -1.04
CA GLN A 204 -21.26 -3.15 -1.15
C GLN A 204 -20.00 -3.51 -0.35
N ARG A 205 -18.98 -2.65 -0.36
CA ARG A 205 -17.74 -2.86 0.39
C ARG A 205 -17.97 -2.88 1.89
N LYS A 206 -18.84 -1.99 2.41
CA LYS A 206 -19.27 -2.04 3.82
C LYS A 206 -20.01 -3.33 4.15
N GLN A 207 -20.98 -3.73 3.33
CA GLN A 207 -21.74 -4.96 3.52
C GLN A 207 -20.85 -6.22 3.50
N GLN A 208 -19.78 -6.20 2.70
CA GLN A 208 -18.80 -7.28 2.60
C GLN A 208 -17.69 -7.24 3.67
N GLY A 209 -17.75 -6.30 4.62
CA GLY A 209 -16.82 -6.26 5.76
C GLY A 209 -15.43 -5.71 5.41
N PHE A 210 -15.32 -4.84 4.41
CA PHE A 210 -14.07 -4.16 4.05
C PHE A 210 -13.79 -2.88 4.84
N ILE A 211 -14.76 -2.41 5.64
CA ILE A 211 -14.55 -1.30 6.58
C ILE A 211 -14.05 -1.89 7.89
N ARG A 212 -12.86 -1.47 8.34
CA ARG A 212 -12.16 -2.03 9.51
C ARG A 212 -11.47 -0.92 10.30
N GLU A 213 -11.11 -1.20 11.55
CA GLU A 213 -10.34 -0.28 12.42
C GLU A 213 -8.86 -0.27 12.02
N CYS A 214 -8.58 0.27 10.84
CA CYS A 214 -7.27 0.38 10.21
C CYS A 214 -6.30 1.30 11.00
N HIS A 215 -5.12 1.57 10.45
CA HIS A 215 -4.16 2.55 10.99
C HIS A 215 -4.56 4.01 10.70
N GLY A 216 -5.17 4.27 9.55
CA GLY A 216 -5.74 5.57 9.18
C GLY A 216 -4.75 6.56 8.53
N ASP A 217 -3.46 6.46 8.85
CA ASP A 217 -2.38 7.32 8.31
C ASP A 217 -1.12 6.55 7.88
N MET A 218 -1.30 5.43 7.17
CA MET A 218 -0.20 4.53 6.78
C MET A 218 0.59 5.03 5.56
N HIS A 219 1.37 6.09 5.73
CA HIS A 219 2.32 6.61 4.74
C HIS A 219 3.77 6.29 5.11
N LEU A 220 4.74 6.44 4.21
CA LEU A 220 6.11 5.93 4.38
C LEU A 220 6.86 6.54 5.59
N GLY A 221 6.55 7.79 5.94
CA GLY A 221 7.08 8.44 7.15
C GLY A 221 6.61 7.82 8.46
N ASN A 222 5.50 7.08 8.44
CA ASN A 222 4.91 6.36 9.58
C ASN A 222 5.26 4.87 9.57
N ILE A 223 6.31 4.49 8.83
CA ILE A 223 6.83 3.13 8.77
C ILE A 223 8.35 3.19 8.96
N THR A 224 8.89 2.40 9.88
CA THR A 224 10.32 2.40 10.22
C THR A 224 10.90 1.00 10.27
N VAL A 225 12.22 0.90 10.08
CA VAL A 225 12.97 -0.32 10.30
C VAL A 225 13.65 -0.27 11.67
N MET A 226 13.30 -1.21 12.54
CA MET A 226 13.93 -1.35 13.85
C MET A 226 14.30 -2.80 14.10
N GLN A 227 15.57 -3.06 14.45
CA GLN A 227 16.09 -4.41 14.69
C GLN A 227 15.79 -5.38 13.53
N GLY A 228 15.91 -4.88 12.29
CA GLY A 228 15.64 -5.65 11.08
C GLY A 228 14.17 -5.73 10.66
N LYS A 229 13.21 -5.47 11.56
CA LYS A 229 11.77 -5.60 11.32
C LYS A 229 11.12 -4.29 10.87
N LEU A 230 10.08 -4.38 10.05
CA LEU A 230 9.19 -3.26 9.77
C LEU A 230 8.24 -3.02 10.95
N LEU A 231 8.15 -1.77 11.39
CA LEU A 231 7.17 -1.31 12.38
C LEU A 231 6.37 -0.17 11.78
N ILE A 232 5.04 -0.24 11.90
CA ILE A 232 4.11 0.80 11.46
C ILE A 232 3.58 1.50 12.71
N PHE A 233 3.74 2.82 12.78
CA PHE A 233 3.54 3.60 14.00
C PHE A 233 2.83 4.93 13.67
N ASP A 234 2.35 5.60 14.71
CA ASP A 234 1.66 6.90 14.63
C ASP A 234 0.32 6.87 13.89
N GLY A 235 -0.46 5.79 14.09
CA GLY A 235 -1.83 5.68 13.62
C GLY A 235 -2.78 6.62 14.34
N ILE A 236 -3.79 7.11 13.62
CA ILE A 236 -4.71 8.16 14.10
C ILE A 236 -5.54 7.64 15.26
N GLU A 237 -5.39 8.24 16.43
CA GLU A 237 -6.12 7.89 17.66
C GLU A 237 -7.34 8.77 17.92
N PHE A 238 -7.37 9.98 17.34
CA PHE A 238 -8.26 11.05 17.80
C PHE A 238 -9.60 11.16 17.08
N ASN A 239 -9.76 10.47 15.96
CA ASN A 239 -11.00 10.50 15.19
C ASN A 239 -11.28 9.14 14.58
N ALA A 240 -12.29 8.46 15.11
CA ALA A 240 -12.71 7.14 14.67
C ALA A 240 -13.02 7.07 13.18
N GLN A 241 -13.59 8.13 12.58
CA GLN A 241 -13.92 8.14 11.15
C GLN A 241 -12.68 8.12 10.24
N LEU A 242 -11.51 8.50 10.76
CA LEU A 242 -10.27 8.52 9.99
C LEU A 242 -9.52 7.18 10.01
N HIS A 243 -9.84 6.28 10.95
CA HIS A 243 -9.25 4.95 11.03
C HIS A 243 -10.26 3.80 10.90
N TRP A 244 -11.57 4.01 11.09
CA TRP A 244 -12.61 3.07 10.66
C TRP A 244 -12.93 3.30 9.18
N ILE A 245 -12.04 2.77 8.35
CA ILE A 245 -12.00 3.07 6.92
C ILE A 245 -11.99 1.77 6.11
N ASP A 246 -12.24 1.94 4.81
CA ASP A 246 -12.02 0.88 3.84
C ASP A 246 -10.54 0.47 3.79
N VAL A 247 -10.24 -0.82 3.86
CA VAL A 247 -8.88 -1.36 3.75
C VAL A 247 -8.18 -0.97 2.44
N CYS A 248 -8.93 -0.72 1.37
CA CYS A 248 -8.39 -0.20 0.11
C CYS A 248 -7.98 1.28 0.25
N SER A 249 -8.65 2.05 1.11
CA SER A 249 -8.26 3.42 1.43
C SER A 249 -6.96 3.50 2.22
N GLU A 250 -6.73 2.55 3.13
CA GLU A 250 -5.46 2.40 3.84
C GLU A 250 -4.32 2.03 2.86
N LEU A 251 -4.54 1.00 2.03
CA LEU A 251 -3.59 0.62 0.98
C LEU A 251 -3.23 1.78 0.05
N ALA A 252 -4.26 2.51 -0.40
CA ALA A 252 -4.07 3.67 -1.28
C ALA A 252 -3.15 4.72 -0.67
N PHE A 253 -3.11 4.86 0.65
CA PHE A 253 -2.27 5.85 1.30
C PHE A 253 -0.78 5.55 1.10
N THR A 254 -0.36 4.30 1.31
CA THR A 254 1.02 3.87 1.06
C THR A 254 1.37 3.88 -0.42
N LEU A 255 0.46 3.43 -1.28
CA LEU A 255 0.66 3.43 -2.74
C LEU A 255 0.89 4.84 -3.28
N MET A 256 -0.01 5.75 -2.93
CA MET A 256 0.05 7.16 -3.32
C MET A 256 1.37 7.79 -2.84
N ASP A 257 1.83 7.48 -1.62
CA ASP A 257 3.09 8.02 -1.11
C ASP A 257 4.33 7.48 -1.87
N LEU A 258 4.35 6.19 -2.22
CA LEU A 258 5.40 5.63 -3.10
C LEU A 258 5.39 6.28 -4.49
N GLN A 259 4.21 6.45 -5.09
CA GLN A 259 4.04 7.12 -6.39
C GLN A 259 4.52 8.57 -6.34
N ALA A 260 4.16 9.31 -5.28
CA ALA A 260 4.63 10.66 -5.07
C ALA A 260 6.16 10.68 -5.03
N HIS A 261 6.82 9.74 -4.35
CA HIS A 261 8.29 9.64 -4.34
C HIS A 261 8.92 9.15 -5.66
N GLY A 262 8.13 8.96 -6.72
CA GLY A 262 8.61 8.53 -8.04
C GLY A 262 8.85 7.02 -8.15
N GLU A 263 8.43 6.24 -7.16
CA GLU A 263 8.74 4.82 -7.04
C GLU A 263 7.58 3.95 -7.51
N MET A 264 7.14 4.19 -8.76
CA MET A 264 6.02 3.49 -9.40
C MET A 264 6.19 1.96 -9.40
N GLY A 265 7.42 1.48 -9.62
CA GLY A 265 7.72 0.04 -9.61
C GLY A 265 7.50 -0.60 -8.23
N MET A 266 7.86 0.11 -7.15
CA MET A 266 7.59 -0.35 -5.78
C MET A 266 6.09 -0.29 -5.47
N ALA A 267 5.38 0.75 -5.91
CA ALA A 267 3.93 0.84 -5.73
C ALA A 267 3.20 -0.34 -6.42
N ARG A 268 3.56 -0.67 -7.67
CA ARG A 268 3.01 -1.82 -8.41
C ARG A 268 3.29 -3.13 -7.69
N ARG A 269 4.51 -3.31 -7.18
CA ARG A 269 4.91 -4.48 -6.39
C ARG A 269 4.08 -4.60 -5.10
N LEU A 270 3.96 -3.52 -4.33
CA LEU A 270 3.14 -3.46 -3.11
C LEU A 270 1.69 -3.85 -3.41
N LEU A 271 1.09 -3.24 -4.44
CA LEU A 271 -0.30 -3.50 -4.83
C LEU A 271 -0.52 -4.98 -5.17
N ASN A 272 0.34 -5.54 -6.02
CA ASN A 272 0.18 -6.93 -6.47
C ASN A 272 0.43 -7.95 -5.36
N ALA A 273 1.43 -7.71 -4.51
CA ALA A 273 1.69 -8.54 -3.33
C ALA A 273 0.51 -8.46 -2.35
N TYR A 274 -0.01 -7.25 -2.08
CA TYR A 274 -1.16 -7.06 -1.21
C TYR A 274 -2.40 -7.78 -1.77
N LEU A 275 -2.71 -7.65 -3.06
CA LEU A 275 -3.84 -8.33 -3.68
C LEU A 275 -3.70 -9.85 -3.64
N SER A 276 -2.48 -10.37 -3.85
CA SER A 276 -2.21 -11.80 -3.77
C SER A 276 -2.49 -12.36 -2.36
N HIS A 277 -2.09 -11.63 -1.31
CA HIS A 277 -2.32 -12.00 0.08
C HIS A 277 -3.76 -11.75 0.54
N SER A 278 -4.34 -10.60 0.23
CA SER A 278 -5.68 -10.18 0.68
C SER A 278 -6.81 -10.81 -0.12
N GLY A 279 -6.65 -10.92 -1.44
CA GLY A 279 -7.67 -11.34 -2.42
C GLY A 279 -8.71 -10.28 -2.71
N ASP A 280 -8.53 -9.05 -2.22
CA ASP A 280 -9.44 -7.93 -2.42
C ASP A 280 -9.27 -7.31 -3.82
N TYR A 281 -9.41 -8.13 -4.87
CA TYR A 281 -9.38 -7.65 -6.25
C TYR A 281 -10.55 -6.71 -6.55
N ALA A 282 -11.70 -6.90 -5.90
CA ALA A 282 -12.85 -6.01 -5.99
C ALA A 282 -12.55 -4.57 -5.50
N GLY A 283 -11.60 -4.40 -4.59
CA GLY A 283 -11.14 -3.09 -4.11
C GLY A 283 -10.55 -2.21 -5.20
N LEU A 284 -10.07 -2.79 -6.31
CA LEU A 284 -9.55 -1.98 -7.41
C LEU A 284 -10.60 -1.07 -8.06
N LYS A 285 -11.89 -1.40 -7.93
CA LYS A 285 -13.00 -0.53 -8.39
C LYS A 285 -13.00 0.83 -7.70
N VAL A 286 -12.49 0.93 -6.48
CA VAL A 286 -12.47 2.17 -5.67
C VAL A 286 -11.05 2.73 -5.47
N LEU A 287 -10.02 2.01 -5.90
CA LEU A 287 -8.62 2.36 -5.64
C LEU A 287 -8.27 3.78 -6.12
N ARG A 288 -8.67 4.16 -7.35
CA ARG A 288 -8.32 5.47 -7.92
C ARG A 288 -8.95 6.63 -7.17
N PHE A 289 -10.21 6.46 -6.76
CA PHE A 289 -10.88 7.42 -5.91
C PHE A 289 -10.11 7.61 -4.60
N TYR A 290 -9.65 6.52 -3.99
CA TYR A 290 -8.84 6.62 -2.77
C TYR A 290 -7.43 7.17 -3.00
N LEU A 291 -6.75 6.88 -4.12
CA LEU A 291 -5.46 7.49 -4.45
C LEU A 291 -5.58 9.02 -4.56
N VAL A 292 -6.60 9.50 -5.30
CA VAL A 292 -6.89 10.94 -5.42
C VAL A 292 -7.23 11.53 -4.05
N TYR A 293 -8.13 10.90 -3.29
CA TYR A 293 -8.50 11.37 -1.95
C TYR A 293 -7.28 11.49 -1.02
N ARG A 294 -6.42 10.46 -0.95
CA ARG A 294 -5.23 10.47 -0.09
C ARG A 294 -4.18 11.48 -0.56
N ALA A 295 -4.03 11.66 -1.87
CA ALA A 295 -3.19 12.73 -2.42
C ALA A 295 -3.71 14.12 -2.00
N MET A 296 -5.02 14.35 -2.04
CA MET A 296 -5.64 15.59 -1.58
C MET A 296 -5.45 15.82 -0.07
N VAL A 297 -5.50 14.75 0.75
CA VAL A 297 -5.17 14.84 2.19
C VAL A 297 -3.72 15.31 2.38
N ARG A 298 -2.75 14.73 1.66
CA ARG A 298 -1.35 15.18 1.75
C ARG A 298 -1.16 16.61 1.25
N ALA A 299 -1.78 16.97 0.13
CA ALA A 299 -1.74 18.34 -0.39
C ALA A 299 -2.22 19.34 0.67
N LYS A 300 -3.33 19.04 1.35
CA LYS A 300 -3.85 19.85 2.46
C LYS A 300 -2.88 19.96 3.63
N VAL A 301 -2.27 18.84 4.06
CA VAL A 301 -1.29 18.86 5.15
C VAL A 301 -0.11 19.78 4.81
N TYR A 302 0.39 19.74 3.57
CA TYR A 302 1.46 20.64 3.15
C TYR A 302 1.00 22.10 2.98
N ALA A 303 -0.27 22.36 2.64
CA ALA A 303 -0.82 23.71 2.65
C ALA A 303 -0.78 24.32 4.06
N LEU A 304 -1.20 23.54 5.06
CA LEU A 304 -1.15 23.94 6.47
C LEU A 304 0.29 24.23 6.91
N GLN A 305 1.24 23.38 6.54
CA GLN A 305 2.67 23.60 6.84
C GLN A 305 3.20 24.86 6.16
N ALA A 306 2.82 25.12 4.90
CA ALA A 306 3.21 26.33 4.19
C ALA A 306 2.67 27.59 4.87
N GLN A 307 1.42 27.57 5.35
CA GLN A 307 0.79 28.69 6.04
C GLN A 307 1.45 29.02 7.39
N GLN A 308 1.93 27.99 8.11
CA GLN A 308 2.60 28.15 9.40
C GLN A 308 4.07 28.54 9.27
N ALA A 309 4.72 28.15 8.18
CA ALA A 309 6.09 28.53 7.90
C ALA A 309 6.19 30.04 7.61
N LYS A 310 7.31 30.66 8.03
CA LYS A 310 7.58 32.06 7.71
C LYS A 310 7.51 32.26 6.18
N PRO A 311 6.69 33.19 5.66
CA PRO A 311 6.58 33.43 4.23
C PRO A 311 7.95 33.65 3.57
N GLY A 312 8.19 33.00 2.44
CA GLY A 312 9.46 33.05 1.71
C GLY A 312 10.61 32.24 2.30
N SER A 313 10.45 31.61 3.47
CA SER A 313 11.48 30.72 4.04
C SER A 313 11.65 29.41 3.24
N GLN A 314 12.78 28.73 3.44
CA GLN A 314 13.01 27.42 2.81
C GLN A 314 11.90 26.41 3.14
N ASN A 315 11.44 26.36 4.40
CA ASN A 315 10.36 25.46 4.82
C ASN A 315 9.04 25.80 4.12
N HIS A 316 8.75 27.09 3.93
CA HIS A 316 7.57 27.55 3.20
C HIS A 316 7.61 27.05 1.74
N TRP A 317 8.73 27.25 1.04
CA TRP A 317 8.88 26.79 -0.35
C TRP A 317 8.86 25.26 -0.50
N GLN A 318 9.47 24.53 0.44
CA GLN A 318 9.44 23.07 0.46
C GLN A 318 8.01 22.54 0.65
N ALA A 319 7.23 23.16 1.53
CA ALA A 319 5.84 22.80 1.74
C ALA A 319 4.99 23.08 0.49
N LEU A 320 5.16 24.22 -0.19
CA LEU A 320 4.46 24.51 -1.45
C LEU A 320 4.85 23.53 -2.57
N GLN A 321 6.12 23.16 -2.68
CA GLN A 321 6.57 22.17 -3.66
C GLN A 321 5.96 20.79 -3.38
N ALA A 322 5.92 20.38 -2.12
CA ALA A 322 5.29 19.13 -1.72
C ALA A 322 3.78 19.15 -1.99
N LEU A 323 3.10 20.26 -1.71
CA LEU A 323 1.70 20.45 -2.07
C LEU A 323 1.45 20.24 -3.56
N GLN A 324 2.21 20.94 -4.42
CA GLN A 324 2.02 20.84 -5.88
C GLN A 324 2.28 19.42 -6.38
N LYS A 325 3.27 18.74 -5.79
CA LYS A 325 3.59 17.34 -6.09
C LYS A 325 2.40 16.42 -5.86
N TYR A 326 1.67 16.56 -4.76
CA TYR A 326 0.49 15.73 -4.48
C TYR A 326 -0.73 16.12 -5.32
N LEU A 327 -0.93 17.41 -5.65
CA LEU A 327 -1.98 17.82 -6.58
C LEU A 327 -1.73 17.26 -7.99
N ASN A 328 -0.48 17.27 -8.46
CA ASN A 328 -0.12 16.68 -9.75
C ASN A 328 -0.37 15.16 -9.75
N LEU A 329 -0.07 14.46 -8.65
CA LEU A 329 -0.38 13.03 -8.52
C LEU A 329 -1.88 12.77 -8.58
N ALA A 330 -2.67 13.54 -7.83
CA ALA A 330 -4.13 13.47 -7.89
C ALA A 330 -4.65 13.69 -9.32
N GLU A 331 -4.09 14.66 -10.04
CA GLU A 331 -4.47 14.97 -11.41
C GLU A 331 -4.13 13.83 -12.38
N ILE A 332 -2.93 13.25 -12.27
CA ILE A 332 -2.50 12.09 -13.06
C ILE A 332 -3.46 10.92 -12.87
N GLU A 333 -3.79 10.58 -11.61
CA GLU A 333 -4.71 9.47 -11.32
C GLU A 333 -6.15 9.78 -11.76
N SER A 334 -6.60 11.04 -11.69
CA SER A 334 -7.94 11.45 -12.15
C SER A 334 -8.12 11.40 -13.67
N LYS A 335 -7.04 11.66 -14.43
CA LYS A 335 -7.05 11.73 -15.90
C LYS A 335 -6.70 10.41 -16.57
N ARG A 336 -6.38 9.38 -15.79
CA ARG A 336 -5.93 8.09 -16.30
C ARG A 336 -6.99 7.46 -17.19
N GLN A 337 -6.69 7.33 -18.48
CA GLN A 337 -7.55 6.65 -19.45
C GLN A 337 -7.26 5.16 -19.48
N ASP A 338 -8.32 4.37 -19.39
CA ASP A 338 -8.22 2.93 -19.28
C ASP A 338 -8.34 2.28 -20.64
N LYS A 339 -7.17 2.00 -21.22
CA LYS A 339 -7.05 1.07 -22.35
C LYS A 339 -6.37 -0.20 -21.82
N PRO A 340 -7.07 -1.00 -20.99
CA PRO A 340 -6.46 -2.18 -20.41
C PRO A 340 -6.13 -3.20 -21.50
N SER A 341 -5.14 -4.04 -21.23
CA SER A 341 -4.79 -5.18 -22.07
C SER A 341 -4.85 -6.47 -21.26
N LEU A 342 -5.14 -7.58 -21.91
CA LEU A 342 -5.08 -8.90 -21.30
C LEU A 342 -3.85 -9.65 -21.80
N LEU A 343 -3.03 -10.12 -20.87
CA LEU A 343 -1.85 -10.91 -21.15
C LEU A 343 -1.97 -12.26 -20.48
N ILE A 344 -1.48 -13.28 -21.14
CA ILE A 344 -1.24 -14.60 -20.53
C ILE A 344 0.22 -14.98 -20.72
N THR A 345 0.80 -15.69 -19.75
CA THR A 345 2.06 -16.39 -19.98
C THR A 345 1.84 -17.68 -20.75
N TYR A 346 2.86 -18.18 -21.45
CA TYR A 346 2.83 -19.50 -22.07
C TYR A 346 4.17 -20.18 -21.83
N GLY A 347 4.16 -21.37 -21.23
CA GLY A 347 5.37 -22.15 -21.00
C GLY A 347 5.32 -23.08 -19.79
N VAL A 348 6.17 -24.11 -19.80
CA VAL A 348 6.24 -25.14 -18.75
C VAL A 348 6.82 -24.61 -17.43
N SER A 349 6.64 -25.35 -16.34
CA SER A 349 7.27 -25.07 -15.06
C SER A 349 8.79 -24.95 -15.19
N GLY A 350 9.40 -23.98 -14.49
CA GLY A 350 10.84 -23.72 -14.61
C GLY A 350 11.25 -22.84 -15.81
N SER A 351 10.33 -22.53 -16.73
CA SER A 351 10.66 -21.72 -17.92
C SER A 351 10.94 -20.24 -17.66
N GLY A 352 10.67 -19.77 -16.43
CA GLY A 352 10.92 -18.39 -16.00
C GLY A 352 9.71 -17.46 -16.10
N LYS A 353 8.48 -17.98 -16.31
CA LYS A 353 7.23 -17.20 -16.34
C LYS A 353 7.12 -16.23 -15.16
N SER A 354 7.13 -16.74 -13.94
CA SER A 354 6.96 -15.90 -12.75
C SER A 354 8.09 -14.92 -12.54
N TYR A 355 9.33 -15.30 -12.85
CA TYR A 355 10.44 -14.35 -12.87
C TYR A 355 10.15 -13.19 -13.83
N PHE A 356 9.71 -13.49 -15.04
CA PHE A 356 9.39 -12.50 -16.04
C PHE A 356 8.18 -11.63 -15.69
N SER A 357 7.10 -12.23 -15.16
CA SER A 357 5.93 -11.53 -14.64
C SER A 357 6.34 -10.50 -13.57
N GLN A 358 7.26 -10.86 -12.67
CA GLN A 358 7.78 -9.95 -11.64
C GLN A 358 8.65 -8.82 -12.20
N GLN A 359 9.44 -9.08 -13.23
CA GLN A 359 10.21 -8.03 -13.91
C GLN A 359 9.31 -7.07 -14.70
N LEU A 360 8.27 -7.59 -15.34
CA LEU A 360 7.31 -6.78 -16.08
C LEU A 360 6.48 -5.91 -15.15
N LEU A 361 6.06 -6.47 -14.00
CA LEU A 361 5.25 -5.79 -13.00
C LEU A 361 5.86 -4.47 -12.50
N VAL A 362 7.19 -4.39 -12.35
CA VAL A 362 7.83 -3.14 -11.88
C VAL A 362 7.87 -2.05 -12.95
N GLN A 363 7.67 -2.41 -14.22
CA GLN A 363 7.79 -1.51 -15.37
C GLN A 363 6.45 -1.09 -15.97
N VAL A 364 5.45 -1.96 -15.93
CA VAL A 364 4.14 -1.76 -16.58
C VAL A 364 3.02 -1.86 -15.56
N ASP A 365 2.00 -1.03 -15.72
CA ASP A 365 0.80 -1.04 -14.88
C ASP A 365 -0.08 -2.25 -15.22
N VAL A 366 0.21 -3.37 -14.57
CA VAL A 366 -0.50 -4.63 -14.75
C VAL A 366 -0.79 -5.29 -13.40
N ILE A 367 -1.95 -5.93 -13.29
CA ILE A 367 -2.31 -6.79 -12.17
C ILE A 367 -1.99 -8.23 -12.56
N VAL A 368 -1.08 -8.86 -11.82
CA VAL A 368 -0.62 -10.22 -12.03
C VAL A 368 -1.50 -11.18 -11.22
N LEU A 369 -2.26 -12.01 -11.94
CA LEU A 369 -3.02 -13.11 -11.38
C LEU A 369 -2.22 -14.39 -11.48
N ARG A 370 -1.65 -14.84 -10.35
CA ARG A 370 -0.89 -16.09 -10.30
C ARG A 370 -1.82 -17.27 -10.04
N SER A 371 -1.83 -18.24 -10.96
CA SER A 371 -2.70 -19.42 -10.86
C SER A 371 -2.42 -20.30 -9.64
N ASP A 372 -1.17 -20.40 -9.18
CA ASP A 372 -0.80 -21.14 -7.97
C ASP A 372 -1.32 -20.48 -6.69
N VAL A 373 -1.19 -19.16 -6.57
CA VAL A 373 -1.75 -18.37 -5.45
C VAL A 373 -3.27 -18.49 -5.42
N VAL A 374 -3.92 -18.28 -6.57
CA VAL A 374 -5.38 -18.39 -6.69
C VAL A 374 -5.86 -19.79 -6.34
N ARG A 375 -5.21 -20.83 -6.87
CA ARG A 375 -5.52 -22.23 -6.53
C ARG A 375 -5.41 -22.48 -5.03
N LYS A 376 -4.30 -22.06 -4.39
CA LYS A 376 -4.13 -22.24 -2.95
C LYS A 376 -5.24 -21.57 -2.15
N ARG A 377 -5.69 -20.38 -2.56
CA ARG A 377 -6.82 -19.70 -1.89
C ARG A 377 -8.14 -20.44 -2.04
N LEU A 378 -8.44 -20.96 -3.23
CA LEU A 378 -9.69 -21.68 -3.50
C LEU A 378 -9.77 -23.01 -2.73
N PHE A 379 -8.64 -23.68 -2.54
CA PHE A 379 -8.59 -25.02 -1.96
C PHE A 379 -7.93 -25.08 -0.57
N GLN A 380 -7.69 -23.94 0.08
CA GLN A 380 -7.00 -23.82 1.38
C GLN A 380 -7.61 -24.66 2.51
N ASN A 381 -8.89 -25.02 2.39
CA ASN A 381 -9.63 -25.84 3.37
C ASN A 381 -9.71 -27.34 3.01
N GLN A 382 -9.08 -27.78 1.91
CA GLN A 382 -8.99 -29.21 1.58
C GLN A 382 -7.71 -29.77 2.19
N SER A 383 -7.84 -30.79 3.03
CA SER A 383 -6.78 -31.43 3.81
C SER A 383 -5.49 -31.63 3.00
N ALA A 384 -4.35 -31.31 3.60
CA ALA A 384 -3.00 -31.46 3.05
C ALA A 384 -2.56 -32.93 2.91
N ASP A 385 -3.46 -33.85 2.55
CA ASP A 385 -3.10 -35.21 2.18
C ASP A 385 -2.49 -35.19 0.77
N LYS A 386 -1.16 -35.20 0.76
CA LYS A 386 -0.25 -35.46 -0.37
C LYS A 386 -0.89 -35.29 -1.75
N ALA A 387 -0.73 -34.09 -2.31
CA ALA A 387 -1.03 -33.75 -3.69
C ALA A 387 -0.35 -34.72 -4.68
N THR A 388 -1.08 -35.74 -5.13
CA THR A 388 -0.76 -36.46 -6.36
C THR A 388 -1.37 -35.74 -7.55
N LEU A 389 -0.70 -35.75 -8.71
CA LEU A 389 -1.15 -35.15 -9.98
C LEU A 389 -2.58 -35.56 -10.43
N ALA A 390 -3.15 -36.61 -9.84
CA ALA A 390 -4.47 -37.15 -10.16
C ALA A 390 -5.52 -36.97 -9.04
N SER A 391 -5.19 -36.34 -7.90
CA SER A 391 -6.14 -36.10 -6.80
C SER A 391 -5.87 -34.78 -6.07
N GLY A 392 -6.92 -34.16 -5.51
CA GLY A 392 -6.83 -32.88 -4.80
C GLY A 392 -6.72 -31.64 -5.70
N MET A 393 -5.90 -30.66 -5.29
CA MET A 393 -5.80 -29.31 -5.88
C MET A 393 -5.39 -29.26 -7.37
N TYR A 394 -4.80 -30.34 -7.89
CA TYR A 394 -4.30 -30.43 -9.26
C TYR A 394 -5.10 -31.38 -10.15
N SER A 395 -6.23 -31.90 -9.66
CA SER A 395 -7.19 -32.63 -10.49
C SER A 395 -7.65 -31.80 -11.69
N GLN A 396 -8.17 -32.46 -12.72
CA GLN A 396 -8.74 -31.78 -13.90
C GLN A 396 -9.87 -30.82 -13.49
N GLN A 397 -10.72 -31.24 -12.56
CA GLN A 397 -11.79 -30.40 -12.01
C GLN A 397 -11.24 -29.19 -11.25
N ALA A 398 -10.26 -29.38 -10.36
CA ALA A 398 -9.65 -28.26 -9.63
C ALA A 398 -8.92 -27.27 -10.55
N THR A 399 -8.28 -27.78 -11.61
CA THR A 399 -7.69 -26.95 -12.66
C THR A 399 -8.76 -26.13 -13.38
N GLN A 400 -9.87 -26.76 -13.76
CA GLN A 400 -10.98 -26.05 -14.41
C GLN A 400 -11.57 -24.95 -13.50
N THR A 401 -11.87 -25.25 -12.24
CA THR A 401 -12.37 -24.27 -11.27
C THR A 401 -11.39 -23.10 -11.07
N THR A 402 -10.09 -23.38 -11.02
CA THR A 402 -9.06 -22.32 -10.92
C THR A 402 -9.10 -21.39 -12.12
N TYR A 403 -9.21 -21.94 -13.34
CA TYR A 403 -9.24 -21.17 -14.58
C TYR A 403 -10.54 -20.37 -14.74
N GLU A 404 -11.68 -20.93 -14.34
CA GLU A 404 -12.98 -20.22 -14.30
C GLU A 404 -12.94 -19.03 -13.33
N TYR A 405 -12.32 -19.19 -12.16
CA TYR A 405 -12.17 -18.08 -11.23
C TYR A 405 -11.17 -17.02 -11.73
N LEU A 406 -10.07 -17.42 -12.38
CA LEU A 406 -9.16 -16.48 -13.04
C LEU A 406 -9.86 -15.66 -14.13
N GLU A 407 -10.74 -16.28 -14.91
CA GLU A 407 -11.58 -15.61 -15.91
C GLU A 407 -12.52 -14.57 -15.26
N GLN A 408 -13.17 -14.92 -14.14
CA GLN A 408 -14.00 -13.97 -13.37
C GLN A 408 -13.17 -12.77 -12.86
N LEU A 409 -11.96 -13.02 -12.36
CA LEU A 409 -11.05 -11.95 -11.93
C LEU A 409 -10.60 -11.08 -13.11
N CYS A 410 -10.30 -11.67 -14.27
CA CYS A 410 -9.99 -10.91 -15.49
C CYS A 410 -11.14 -9.97 -15.87
N HIS A 411 -12.38 -10.46 -15.91
CA HIS A 411 -13.54 -9.61 -16.19
C HIS A 411 -13.67 -8.47 -15.18
N LEU A 412 -13.52 -8.76 -13.89
CA LEU A 412 -13.60 -7.75 -12.83
C LEU A 412 -12.55 -6.65 -13.02
N LEU A 413 -11.30 -7.04 -13.27
CA LEU A 413 -10.15 -6.13 -13.33
C LEU A 413 -10.12 -5.30 -14.62
N LEU A 414 -10.43 -5.93 -15.76
CA LEU A 414 -10.51 -5.24 -17.04
C LEU A 414 -11.65 -4.21 -17.04
N ASN A 415 -12.81 -4.57 -16.45
CA ASN A 415 -13.92 -3.63 -16.27
C ASN A 415 -13.61 -2.50 -15.27
N ALA A 416 -12.72 -2.76 -14.31
CA ALA A 416 -12.19 -1.73 -13.41
C ALA A 416 -11.06 -0.90 -14.05
N GLY A 417 -10.74 -1.14 -15.33
CA GLY A 417 -9.77 -0.36 -16.10
C GLY A 417 -8.31 -0.76 -15.89
N PHE A 418 -8.03 -1.96 -15.36
CA PHE A 418 -6.68 -2.44 -15.13
C PHE A 418 -6.28 -3.50 -16.15
N SER A 419 -5.08 -3.37 -16.73
CA SER A 419 -4.47 -4.44 -17.50
C SER A 419 -4.20 -5.65 -16.61
N VAL A 420 -4.36 -6.85 -17.15
CA VAL A 420 -4.22 -8.10 -16.39
C VAL A 420 -3.19 -9.00 -17.05
N LEU A 421 -2.28 -9.56 -16.26
CA LEU A 421 -1.39 -10.64 -16.65
C LEU A 421 -1.78 -11.90 -15.87
N VAL A 422 -2.22 -12.93 -16.56
CA VAL A 422 -2.46 -14.23 -15.96
C VAL A 422 -1.19 -15.07 -16.04
N ASP A 423 -0.56 -15.29 -14.89
CA ASP A 423 0.64 -16.13 -14.75
C ASP A 423 0.23 -17.58 -14.48
N ALA A 424 0.15 -18.35 -15.57
CA ALA A 424 -0.10 -19.78 -15.57
C ALA A 424 0.65 -20.47 -16.73
N THR A 425 0.63 -21.79 -16.80
CA THR A 425 1.38 -22.52 -17.82
C THR A 425 0.75 -22.44 -19.22
N PHE A 426 -0.58 -22.39 -19.31
CA PHE A 426 -1.35 -22.24 -20.55
C PHE A 426 -0.98 -23.23 -21.66
N LEU A 427 -0.76 -24.49 -21.29
CA LEU A 427 -0.23 -25.51 -22.18
C LEU A 427 -1.26 -26.03 -23.20
N GLN A 428 -2.55 -25.94 -22.85
CA GLN A 428 -3.65 -26.37 -23.71
C GLN A 428 -4.23 -25.18 -24.50
N GLN A 429 -4.52 -25.37 -25.79
CA GLN A 429 -5.14 -24.37 -26.65
C GLN A 429 -6.50 -23.91 -26.08
N SER A 430 -7.31 -24.84 -25.55
CA SER A 430 -8.60 -24.52 -24.94
C SER A 430 -8.47 -23.54 -23.75
N GLN A 431 -7.38 -23.63 -22.99
CA GLN A 431 -7.09 -22.68 -21.91
C GLN A 431 -6.75 -21.29 -22.45
N ARG A 432 -5.98 -21.21 -23.54
CA ARG A 432 -5.60 -19.93 -24.16
C ARG A 432 -6.80 -19.25 -24.83
N GLN A 433 -7.62 -20.02 -25.54
CA GLN A 433 -8.84 -19.56 -26.20
C GLN A 433 -9.83 -18.93 -25.23
N ARG A 434 -9.96 -19.45 -24.00
CA ARG A 434 -10.81 -18.86 -22.95
C ARG A 434 -10.44 -17.38 -22.70
N PHE A 435 -9.17 -17.07 -22.51
CA PHE A 435 -8.73 -15.70 -22.23
C PHE A 435 -8.69 -14.82 -23.49
N ALA A 436 -8.35 -15.40 -24.66
CA ALA A 436 -8.47 -14.69 -25.93
C ALA A 436 -9.92 -14.23 -26.19
N ALA A 437 -10.91 -15.06 -25.83
CA ALA A 437 -12.33 -14.72 -25.97
C ALA A 437 -12.74 -13.53 -25.09
N ILE A 438 -12.23 -13.43 -23.85
CA ILE A 438 -12.46 -12.27 -22.96
C ILE A 438 -12.03 -10.99 -23.66
N ALA A 439 -10.78 -10.96 -24.16
CA ALA A 439 -10.22 -9.79 -24.83
C ALA A 439 -10.98 -9.45 -26.13
N LYS A 440 -11.35 -10.47 -26.91
CA LYS A 440 -12.12 -10.29 -28.16
C LYS A 440 -13.50 -9.68 -27.90
N VAL A 441 -14.24 -10.19 -26.91
CA VAL A 441 -15.58 -9.67 -26.55
C VAL A 441 -15.50 -8.23 -26.04
N ALA A 442 -14.48 -7.92 -25.26
CA ALA A 442 -14.25 -6.58 -24.73
C ALA A 442 -13.55 -5.62 -25.73
N ALA A 443 -13.21 -6.09 -26.94
CA ALA A 443 -12.42 -5.35 -27.93
C ALA A 443 -11.09 -4.80 -27.38
N LEU A 444 -10.42 -5.57 -26.52
CA LEU A 444 -9.16 -5.22 -25.87
C LEU A 444 -7.96 -5.93 -26.52
N PRO A 445 -6.75 -5.35 -26.48
CA PRO A 445 -5.54 -6.04 -26.89
C PRO A 445 -5.28 -7.32 -26.08
N PHE A 446 -4.88 -8.38 -26.77
CA PHE A 446 -4.52 -9.67 -26.20
C PHE A 446 -3.10 -10.07 -26.57
N TYR A 447 -2.32 -10.53 -25.58
CA TYR A 447 -0.94 -10.92 -25.79
C TYR A 447 -0.58 -12.23 -25.09
N ILE A 448 0.27 -13.03 -25.74
CA ILE A 448 0.82 -14.28 -25.22
C ILE A 448 2.31 -14.10 -24.98
N LEU A 449 2.73 -14.09 -23.72
CA LEU A 449 4.13 -14.02 -23.31
C LEU A 449 4.78 -15.41 -23.40
N ASP A 450 5.47 -15.68 -24.50
CA ASP A 450 6.07 -16.98 -24.79
C ASP A 450 7.39 -17.18 -24.01
N CYS A 451 7.29 -17.90 -22.91
CA CYS A 451 8.36 -18.14 -21.95
C CYS A 451 8.98 -19.53 -22.18
N GLN A 452 10.00 -19.60 -23.03
CA GLN A 452 10.75 -20.83 -23.33
C GLN A 452 12.17 -20.80 -22.76
N THR A 453 12.67 -21.99 -22.40
CA THR A 453 14.06 -22.27 -22.03
C THR A 453 14.30 -23.78 -22.17
N GLY A 454 15.56 -24.22 -22.16
CA GLY A 454 15.88 -25.64 -22.32
C GLY A 454 15.34 -26.50 -21.17
N GLU A 455 14.97 -27.75 -21.46
CA GLU A 455 14.46 -28.70 -20.46
C GLU A 455 15.39 -28.86 -19.26
N GLN A 456 16.71 -28.96 -19.51
CA GLN A 456 17.72 -29.08 -18.46
C GLN A 456 17.69 -27.88 -17.51
N THR A 457 17.55 -26.66 -18.04
CA THR A 457 17.43 -25.43 -17.24
C THR A 457 16.11 -25.42 -16.44
N CYS A 458 14.99 -25.85 -17.05
CA CYS A 458 13.72 -25.98 -16.34
C CYS A 458 13.85 -26.94 -15.14
N ARG A 459 14.47 -28.10 -15.34
CA ARG A 459 14.69 -29.12 -14.31
C ARG A 459 15.58 -28.58 -13.19
N GLN A 460 16.73 -28.01 -13.51
CA GLN A 460 17.64 -27.39 -12.53
C GLN A 460 16.94 -26.33 -11.67
N ARG A 461 16.14 -25.46 -12.30
CA ARG A 461 15.37 -24.42 -11.58
C ARG A 461 14.26 -24.98 -10.71
N ILE A 462 13.67 -26.13 -11.06
CA ILE A 462 12.69 -26.81 -10.20
C ILE A 462 13.42 -27.41 -8.99
N GLU A 463 14.51 -28.12 -9.21
CA GLU A 463 15.31 -28.76 -8.16
C GLU A 463 15.88 -27.73 -7.17
N GLN A 464 16.42 -26.61 -7.65
CA GLN A 464 16.90 -25.50 -6.81
C GLN A 464 15.79 -24.89 -5.95
N ARG A 465 14.56 -24.75 -6.47
CA ARG A 465 13.44 -24.20 -5.70
C ARG A 465 12.97 -25.16 -4.62
N LEU A 466 12.91 -26.46 -4.93
CA LEU A 466 12.55 -27.50 -3.96
C LEU A 466 13.55 -27.57 -2.80
N SER A 467 14.86 -27.42 -3.08
CA SER A 467 15.89 -27.44 -2.03
C SER A 467 15.89 -26.19 -1.14
N GLN A 468 15.40 -25.06 -1.64
CA GLN A 468 15.33 -23.80 -0.89
C GLN A 468 14.06 -23.67 -0.05
N HIS A 469 13.09 -24.58 -0.15
CA HIS A 469 11.73 -24.42 0.42
C HIS A 469 11.09 -23.06 0.09
N GLN A 470 11.50 -22.46 -1.02
CA GLN A 470 11.07 -21.12 -1.44
C GLN A 470 10.01 -21.25 -2.54
N ASP A 471 8.91 -20.53 -2.34
CA ASP A 471 7.82 -20.24 -3.29
C ASP A 471 6.59 -21.18 -3.27
N ALA A 472 5.48 -20.64 -3.78
CA ALA A 472 4.15 -21.23 -3.79
C ALA A 472 3.91 -22.23 -4.95
N SER A 473 4.92 -22.58 -5.75
CA SER A 473 4.76 -23.45 -6.92
C SER A 473 4.96 -24.93 -6.57
N ASP A 474 3.92 -25.76 -6.68
CA ASP A 474 3.98 -27.19 -6.36
C ASP A 474 4.55 -28.04 -7.53
N ALA A 475 5.47 -27.48 -8.32
CA ALA A 475 6.03 -28.13 -9.51
C ALA A 475 7.18 -29.08 -9.16
N THR A 476 7.11 -30.32 -9.64
CA THR A 476 8.19 -31.33 -9.55
C THR A 476 8.78 -31.66 -10.92
N PRO A 477 9.94 -32.36 -10.99
CA PRO A 477 10.47 -32.83 -12.28
C PRO A 477 9.52 -33.75 -13.05
N GLU A 478 8.67 -34.52 -12.36
CA GLU A 478 7.63 -35.37 -12.95
C GLU A 478 6.52 -34.50 -13.58
N VAL A 479 6.11 -33.42 -12.91
CA VAL A 479 5.18 -32.43 -13.45
C VAL A 479 5.76 -31.81 -14.72
N LEU A 480 7.04 -31.44 -14.74
CA LEU A 480 7.70 -30.89 -15.94
C LEU A 480 7.67 -31.89 -17.10
N LYS A 481 8.01 -33.15 -16.85
CA LYS A 481 7.99 -34.19 -17.89
C LYS A 481 6.59 -34.36 -18.49
N TYR A 482 5.56 -34.43 -17.65
CA TYR A 482 4.17 -34.50 -18.10
C TYR A 482 3.75 -33.26 -18.91
N GLN A 483 4.15 -32.07 -18.46
CA GLN A 483 3.87 -30.82 -19.17
C GLN A 483 4.52 -30.77 -20.55
N LEU A 484 5.78 -31.21 -20.69
CA LEU A 484 6.47 -31.27 -21.99
C LEU A 484 5.79 -32.25 -22.95
N GLN A 485 5.26 -33.37 -22.45
CA GLN A 485 4.56 -34.37 -23.27
C GLN A 485 3.17 -33.91 -23.72
N THR A 486 2.51 -33.05 -22.96
CA THR A 486 1.10 -32.65 -23.18
C THR A 486 0.94 -31.21 -23.70
N MET A 487 2.04 -30.46 -23.82
CA MET A 487 2.04 -29.08 -24.31
C MET A 487 1.65 -29.00 -25.78
N GLN A 488 0.64 -28.19 -26.08
CA GLN A 488 0.24 -27.86 -27.45
C GLN A 488 0.94 -26.58 -27.88
N THR A 489 1.52 -26.58 -29.08
CA THR A 489 2.17 -25.41 -29.70
C THR A 489 1.16 -24.29 -29.97
N LEU A 490 1.66 -23.07 -30.15
CA LEU A 490 0.82 -21.93 -30.55
C LEU A 490 0.35 -22.09 -32.00
N THR A 491 -0.95 -21.93 -32.25
CA THR A 491 -1.54 -21.96 -33.60
C THR A 491 -1.10 -20.75 -34.44
N PRO A 492 -1.27 -20.76 -35.78
CA PRO A 492 -0.95 -19.59 -36.61
C PRO A 492 -1.65 -18.31 -36.19
N GLU A 493 -2.90 -18.39 -35.72
CA GLU A 493 -3.64 -17.25 -35.15
C GLU A 493 -2.98 -16.77 -33.85
N GLU A 494 -2.62 -17.69 -32.95
CA GLU A 494 -1.96 -17.36 -31.68
C GLU A 494 -0.56 -16.78 -31.85
N GLN A 495 0.15 -17.11 -32.93
CA GLN A 495 1.42 -16.46 -33.27
C GLN A 495 1.26 -14.95 -33.50
N GLY A 496 0.08 -14.49 -33.95
CA GLY A 496 -0.23 -13.06 -34.08
C GLY A 496 -0.32 -12.31 -32.73
N TYR A 497 -0.62 -13.02 -31.64
CA TYR A 497 -0.65 -12.47 -30.29
C TYR A 497 0.67 -12.64 -29.53
N ARG A 498 1.62 -13.38 -30.11
CA ARG A 498 2.85 -13.79 -29.42
C ARG A 498 3.80 -12.62 -29.24
N ILE A 499 4.18 -12.39 -27.99
CA ILE A 499 5.36 -11.60 -27.63
C ILE A 499 6.46 -12.61 -27.27
N PRO A 500 7.52 -12.74 -28.08
CA PRO A 500 8.64 -13.60 -27.72
C PRO A 500 9.32 -13.08 -26.45
N LYS A 501 10.22 -13.86 -25.86
CA LYS A 501 11.04 -13.45 -24.71
C LYS A 501 11.95 -12.27 -25.10
N LEU A 502 11.38 -11.07 -25.14
CA LEU A 502 12.06 -9.82 -25.43
C LEU A 502 12.61 -9.23 -24.13
N PRO A 503 13.66 -8.39 -24.19
CA PRO A 503 14.00 -7.55 -23.06
C PRO A 503 12.78 -6.71 -22.67
N ALA A 504 12.54 -6.56 -21.36
CA ALA A 504 11.33 -5.94 -20.82
C ALA A 504 11.06 -4.52 -21.40
N SER A 505 12.11 -3.80 -21.81
CA SER A 505 12.05 -2.52 -22.52
C SER A 505 11.23 -2.54 -23.82
N ARG A 506 11.25 -3.63 -24.61
CA ARG A 506 10.41 -3.74 -25.81
C ARG A 506 8.94 -4.03 -25.48
N ILE A 507 8.68 -4.67 -24.34
CA ILE A 507 7.33 -4.99 -23.88
C ILE A 507 6.67 -3.75 -23.28
N ILE A 508 7.44 -2.91 -22.59
CA ILE A 508 6.98 -1.57 -22.18
C ILE A 508 6.47 -0.79 -23.40
N ASN A 509 7.24 -0.75 -24.49
CA ASN A 509 6.85 0.00 -25.68
C ASN A 509 5.59 -0.57 -26.35
N LEU A 510 5.39 -1.89 -26.31
CA LEU A 510 4.19 -2.55 -26.83
C LEU A 510 2.95 -2.29 -25.96
N LEU A 511 3.11 -2.31 -24.63
CA LEU A 511 2.01 -2.16 -23.69
C LEU A 511 1.71 -0.70 -23.31
N ASN A 512 2.63 0.21 -23.62
CA ASN A 512 2.50 1.63 -23.30
C ASN A 512 3.16 2.51 -24.39
N PRO A 513 2.60 2.54 -25.61
CA PRO A 513 3.17 3.31 -26.72
C PRO A 513 3.30 4.82 -26.41
N GLN A 514 2.45 5.38 -25.54
CA GLN A 514 2.51 6.79 -25.11
C GLN A 514 3.60 7.10 -24.07
N ALA A 515 4.07 6.11 -23.29
CA ALA A 515 5.19 6.31 -22.37
C ALA A 515 6.54 6.47 -23.09
N ALA A 516 6.66 5.95 -24.32
CA ALA A 516 7.83 6.16 -25.17
C ALA A 516 7.91 7.61 -25.68
N GLU A 517 6.78 8.30 -25.84
CA GLU A 517 6.72 9.69 -26.34
C GLU A 517 6.83 10.75 -25.23
N THR A 518 6.42 10.44 -24.00
CA THR A 518 6.35 11.42 -22.89
C THR A 518 7.62 11.52 -22.03
N GLY A 519 8.62 10.67 -22.25
CA GLY A 519 9.91 10.74 -21.53
C GLY A 519 9.84 10.45 -20.02
N ILE A 520 8.70 9.97 -19.51
CA ILE A 520 8.47 9.71 -18.08
C ILE A 520 9.14 8.42 -17.58
N MET A 521 9.65 7.56 -18.48
CA MET A 521 10.50 6.42 -18.12
C MET A 521 11.94 6.63 -18.58
N LYS A 522 12.80 7.14 -17.69
CA LYS A 522 14.22 6.78 -17.78
C LYS A 522 14.36 5.39 -17.15
N PRO A 523 14.83 4.36 -17.89
CA PRO A 523 15.20 3.11 -17.26
C PRO A 523 16.26 3.40 -16.19
N ARG A 524 15.96 3.16 -14.91
CA ARG A 524 17.04 2.99 -13.93
C ARG A 524 17.92 1.87 -14.47
N GLN A 525 19.19 2.17 -14.67
CA GLN A 525 20.23 1.18 -15.00
C GLN A 525 20.32 0.21 -13.82
N LEU A 526 19.47 -0.82 -13.81
CA LEU A 526 19.67 -1.99 -12.98
C LEU A 526 20.81 -2.79 -13.63
N MET A 527 21.97 -2.63 -13.01
CA MET A 527 23.15 -3.49 -13.01
C MET A 527 23.24 -4.51 -14.15
N LYS A 528 24.21 -4.24 -15.03
CA LYS A 528 25.06 -5.30 -15.59
C LYS A 528 25.64 -6.10 -14.41
N HIS A 529 25.01 -7.22 -14.08
CA HIS A 529 25.75 -8.37 -13.61
C HIS A 529 25.66 -9.44 -14.69
N SER A 530 26.82 -9.64 -15.28
CA SER A 530 27.20 -10.62 -16.28
C SER A 530 26.98 -12.05 -15.80
N ASP A 531 26.58 -12.87 -16.77
CA ASP A 531 26.64 -14.34 -16.90
C ASP A 531 25.70 -15.23 -16.06
#